data_AF-A0A178Z810-F1
#
_entry.id   AF-A0A178Z810-F1
#
_cell.length_a   1.000
_cell.length_b   1.000
_cell.length_c   1.000
_cell.angle_alpha   90.00
_cell.angle_beta   90.00
_cell.angle_gamma   90.00
#
_symmetry.space_group_name_H-M   'P 1'
#
loop_
_entity.id
_entity.type
_entity.pdbx_description
1 polymer ?
#
loop_
_entity_poly.entity_id
_entity_poly.type
_entity_poly.pdbx_seq_one_letter_code
_entity_poly.pdbx_strand_id
1 'polypeptide(L)'
;MPSSDRATLLSAAQAFCTSFARKEAPDKIFSHFSSSDDVLALEHGLPQLAPFLGREFRGQKGLHEYFTLLASNLTYENMRFSNFVVDPLVSKVSVRGEAKFTWTETGQSWDEVFTYVLEFDEQARVKVYEVWADSGAAYLARKGQLGS
;
A
#
# COMPACT_ATOMS: atom_id res chain seq x y z
N MET A 1 -15.34 -0.61 22.18
CA MET A 1 -14.86 -1.71 21.32
C MET A 1 -13.59 -2.26 21.94
N PRO A 2 -13.39 -3.58 22.08
CA PRO A 2 -12.11 -4.10 22.56
C PRO A 2 -11.04 -3.86 21.49
N SER A 3 -10.01 -3.09 21.83
CA SER A 3 -8.81 -2.91 21.00
C SER A 3 -8.07 -4.24 20.84
N SER A 4 -7.69 -4.61 19.61
CA SER A 4 -6.74 -5.71 19.40
C SER A 4 -5.42 -5.40 20.11
N ASP A 5 -4.78 -6.41 20.70
CA ASP A 5 -3.51 -6.18 21.37
C ASP A 5 -2.41 -5.80 20.36
N ARG A 6 -1.37 -5.14 20.88
CA ARG A 6 -0.24 -4.64 20.09
C ARG A 6 0.44 -5.75 19.26
N ALA A 7 0.53 -6.96 19.81
CA ALA A 7 1.24 -8.07 19.18
C ALA A 7 0.46 -8.61 17.97
N THR A 8 -0.86 -8.70 18.09
CA THR A 8 -1.78 -9.12 17.04
C THR A 8 -1.74 -8.15 15.86
N LEU A 9 -1.85 -6.84 16.13
CA LEU A 9 -1.77 -5.80 15.08
C LEU A 9 -0.42 -5.81 14.37
N LEU A 10 0.68 -5.93 15.12
CA LEU A 10 2.02 -6.04 14.55
C LEU A 10 2.14 -7.26 13.65
N SER A 11 1.67 -8.42 14.10
CA SER A 11 1.75 -9.67 13.34
C SER A 11 0.92 -9.59 12.06
N ALA A 12 -0.29 -9.04 12.12
CA ALA A 12 -1.13 -8.84 10.94
C ALA A 12 -0.49 -7.89 9.92
N ALA A 13 0.03 -6.74 10.38
CA ALA A 13 0.74 -5.79 9.52
C ALA A 13 1.97 -6.42 8.86
N GLN A 14 2.78 -7.16 9.62
CA GLN A 14 3.97 -7.86 9.11
C GLN A 14 3.60 -8.94 8.09
N ALA A 15 2.52 -9.69 8.34
CA ALA A 15 2.05 -10.73 7.43
C ALA A 15 1.61 -10.14 6.08
N PHE A 16 0.81 -9.07 6.10
CA PHE A 16 0.41 -8.34 4.90
C PHE A 16 1.63 -7.79 4.14
N CYS A 17 2.50 -7.05 4.84
CA CYS A 17 3.70 -6.46 4.26
C CYS A 17 4.64 -7.52 3.65
N THR A 18 4.78 -8.67 4.31
CA THR A 18 5.59 -9.80 3.83
C THR A 18 4.99 -10.42 2.58
N SER A 19 3.68 -10.69 2.57
CA SER A 19 2.98 -11.20 1.38
C SER A 19 3.10 -10.26 0.20
N PHE A 20 2.94 -8.96 0.43
CA PHE A 20 3.09 -7.94 -0.61
C PHE A 20 4.54 -7.87 -1.12
N ALA A 21 5.54 -7.75 -0.25
CA ALA A 21 6.95 -7.72 -0.66
C ALA A 21 7.39 -8.95 -1.48
N ARG A 22 6.83 -10.12 -1.18
CA ARG A 22 7.12 -11.39 -1.87
C ARG A 22 6.36 -11.57 -3.19
N LYS A 23 5.52 -10.61 -3.58
CA LYS A 23 4.66 -10.73 -4.77
C LYS A 23 3.80 -12.00 -4.71
N GLU A 24 3.25 -12.31 -3.53
CA GLU A 24 2.34 -13.44 -3.39
C GLU A 24 1.11 -13.26 -4.29
N ALA A 25 0.42 -14.36 -4.60
CA ALA A 25 -0.74 -14.33 -5.48
C ALA A 25 -1.81 -13.34 -5.00
N PRO A 26 -2.58 -12.69 -5.91
CA PRO A 26 -3.58 -11.70 -5.54
C PRO A 26 -4.53 -12.16 -4.43
N ASP A 27 -5.07 -13.38 -4.51
CA ASP A 27 -5.97 -13.94 -3.50
C ASP A 27 -5.34 -13.95 -2.09
N LYS A 28 -4.03 -14.19 -2.02
CA LYS A 28 -3.29 -14.21 -0.76
C LYS A 28 -3.10 -12.79 -0.23
N ILE A 29 -2.83 -11.81 -1.09
CA ILE A 29 -2.77 -10.39 -0.71
C ILE A 29 -4.14 -9.92 -0.21
N PHE A 30 -5.21 -10.17 -0.98
CA PHE A 30 -6.57 -9.79 -0.61
C PHE A 30 -7.07 -10.48 0.65
N SER A 31 -6.58 -11.69 0.95
CA SER A 31 -6.93 -12.38 2.20
C SER A 31 -6.55 -11.62 3.46
N HIS A 32 -5.64 -10.64 3.40
CA HIS A 32 -5.27 -9.79 4.53
C HIS A 32 -6.23 -8.64 4.79
N PHE A 33 -7.11 -8.32 3.84
CA PHE A 33 -8.05 -7.22 3.93
C PHE A 33 -9.38 -7.63 4.58
N SER A 34 -10.04 -6.66 5.20
CA SER A 34 -11.38 -6.83 5.74
C SER A 34 -12.37 -7.16 4.63
N SER A 35 -13.36 -8.01 4.93
CA SER A 35 -14.49 -8.27 4.04
C SER A 35 -15.59 -7.20 4.12
N SER A 36 -15.41 -6.17 4.95
CA SER A 36 -16.38 -5.09 5.11
C SER A 36 -16.58 -4.29 3.81
N ASP A 37 -17.80 -3.79 3.62
CA ASP A 37 -18.15 -2.93 2.48
C ASP A 37 -17.48 -1.55 2.53
N ASP A 38 -17.01 -1.14 3.71
CA ASP A 38 -16.33 0.14 3.94
C ASP A 38 -14.79 0.05 3.92
N VAL A 39 -14.21 -1.07 3.45
CA VAL A 39 -12.76 -1.17 3.21
C VAL A 39 -12.30 -0.04 2.28
N LEU A 40 -11.15 0.55 2.56
CA LEU A 40 -10.63 1.70 1.83
C LEU A 40 -9.16 1.48 1.47
N ALA A 41 -8.82 1.71 0.20
CA ALA A 41 -7.46 1.98 -0.24
C ALA A 41 -7.35 3.43 -0.73
N LEU A 42 -6.29 4.12 -0.31
CA LEU A 42 -6.02 5.50 -0.70
C LEU A 42 -4.51 5.74 -0.76
N GLU A 43 -4.00 6.07 -1.94
CA GLU A 43 -2.65 6.61 -2.08
C GLU A 43 -2.72 8.13 -2.21
N HIS A 44 -2.08 8.83 -1.28
CA HIS A 44 -2.13 10.28 -1.20
C HIS A 44 -1.24 10.92 -2.26
N GLY A 45 -1.77 11.93 -2.93
CA GLY A 45 -1.05 12.66 -3.97
C GLY A 45 -2.02 13.42 -4.87
N LEU A 46 -1.48 14.23 -5.78
CA LEU A 46 -2.28 14.93 -6.78
C LEU A 46 -2.69 13.94 -7.90
N PRO A 47 -3.99 13.75 -8.22
CA PRO A 47 -4.44 12.76 -9.21
C PRO A 47 -3.86 12.91 -10.62
N GLN A 48 -3.34 14.08 -10.95
CA GLN A 48 -2.72 14.36 -12.24
C GLN A 48 -1.36 13.67 -12.39
N LEU A 49 -0.70 13.34 -11.28
CA LEU A 49 0.66 12.79 -11.26
C LEU A 49 0.67 11.31 -11.67
N ALA A 50 -0.23 10.51 -11.13
CA ALA A 50 -0.41 9.11 -11.49
C ALA A 50 -1.88 8.68 -11.26
N PRO A 51 -2.39 7.68 -12.01
CA PRO A 51 -3.83 7.39 -12.06
C PRO A 51 -4.41 6.82 -10.75
N PHE A 52 -3.55 6.30 -9.86
CA PHE A 52 -3.93 5.74 -8.56
C PHE A 52 -3.87 6.76 -7.41
N LEU A 53 -3.37 7.98 -7.64
CA LEU A 53 -3.17 8.99 -6.60
C LEU A 53 -4.42 9.84 -6.34
N GLY A 54 -4.62 10.23 -5.08
CA GLY A 54 -5.63 11.19 -4.64
C GLY A 54 -7.07 10.74 -4.89
N ARG A 55 -7.28 9.42 -5.04
CA ARG A 55 -8.58 8.80 -5.27
C ARG A 55 -8.84 7.75 -4.21
N GLU A 56 -10.04 7.79 -3.64
CA GLU A 56 -10.51 6.73 -2.75
C GLU A 56 -11.00 5.53 -3.54
N PHE A 57 -10.55 4.34 -3.13
CA PHE A 57 -11.00 3.06 -3.66
C PHE A 57 -11.72 2.30 -2.55
N ARG A 58 -13.05 2.29 -2.60
CA ARG A 58 -13.91 1.75 -1.53
C ARG A 58 -14.54 0.41 -1.87
N GLY A 59 -14.75 -0.39 -0.83
CA GLY A 59 -15.33 -1.73 -0.92
C GLY A 59 -14.41 -2.70 -1.64
N GLN A 60 -14.84 -3.97 -1.72
CA GLN A 60 -14.04 -5.02 -2.35
C GLN A 60 -13.72 -4.71 -3.82
N LYS A 61 -14.69 -4.15 -4.56
CA LYS A 61 -14.48 -3.76 -5.96
C LYS A 61 -13.42 -2.66 -6.09
N GLY A 62 -13.48 -1.63 -5.24
CA GLY A 62 -12.49 -0.56 -5.25
C GLY A 62 -11.10 -1.08 -4.93
N LEU A 63 -10.99 -1.96 -3.93
CA LEU A 63 -9.72 -2.59 -3.58
C LEU A 63 -9.08 -3.34 -4.76
N HIS A 64 -9.87 -4.14 -5.47
CA HIS A 64 -9.40 -4.83 -6.67
C HIS A 64 -8.98 -3.86 -7.78
N GLU A 65 -9.76 -2.79 -8.00
CA GLU A 65 -9.44 -1.74 -8.97
C GLU A 65 -8.10 -1.07 -8.63
N TYR A 66 -7.86 -0.74 -7.37
CA TYR A 66 -6.62 -0.13 -6.89
C TYR A 66 -5.39 -1.00 -7.19
N PHE A 67 -5.40 -2.26 -6.75
CA PHE A 67 -4.26 -3.16 -6.96
C PHE A 67 -4.05 -3.51 -8.45
N THR A 68 -5.12 -3.58 -9.24
CA THR A 68 -5.03 -3.74 -10.70
C THR A 68 -4.38 -2.53 -11.35
N LEU A 69 -4.75 -1.33 -10.90
CA LEU A 69 -4.19 -0.08 -11.41
C LEU A 69 -2.71 0.07 -11.04
N LEU A 70 -2.33 -0.26 -9.81
CA LEU A 70 -0.93 -0.32 -9.40
C LEU A 70 -0.14 -1.31 -10.26
N ALA A 71 -0.61 -2.55 -10.38
CA ALA A 71 0.10 -3.61 -11.12
C ALA A 71 0.25 -3.33 -12.62
N SER A 72 -0.67 -2.55 -13.21
CA SER A 72 -0.58 -2.15 -14.63
C SER A 72 0.42 -1.02 -14.88
N ASN A 73 0.64 -0.14 -13.90
CA ASN A 73 1.51 1.04 -14.04
C ASN A 73 2.90 0.85 -13.42
N LEU A 74 3.04 -0.02 -12.42
CA LEU A 74 4.25 -0.18 -11.64
C LEU A 74 4.65 -1.65 -11.50
N THR A 75 5.95 -1.88 -11.53
CA THR A 75 6.58 -3.06 -10.93
C THR A 75 7.53 -2.63 -9.83
N TYR A 76 7.90 -3.56 -8.95
CA TYR A 76 8.85 -3.29 -7.88
C TYR A 76 9.81 -4.45 -7.67
N GLU A 77 10.98 -4.16 -7.11
CA GLU A 77 11.95 -5.15 -6.66
C GLU A 77 12.58 -4.73 -5.32
N ASN A 78 13.16 -5.69 -4.61
CA ASN A 78 13.87 -5.48 -3.35
C ASN A 78 13.03 -4.78 -2.26
N MET A 79 11.71 -5.02 -2.27
CA MET A 79 10.79 -4.42 -1.32
C MET A 79 11.04 -4.94 0.09
N ARG A 80 11.16 -4.02 1.05
CA ARG A 80 11.37 -4.30 2.46
C ARG A 80 10.55 -3.36 3.33
N PHE A 81 10.16 -3.86 4.50
CA PHE A 81 9.37 -3.12 5.48
C PHE A 81 10.09 -3.10 6.81
N SER A 82 10.09 -1.94 7.47
CA SER A 82 10.77 -1.69 8.73
C SER A 82 10.04 -0.62 9.54
N ASN A 83 10.51 -0.36 10.77
CA ASN A 83 10.02 0.73 11.63
C ASN A 83 8.50 0.71 11.86
N PHE A 84 7.96 -0.46 12.21
CA PHE A 84 6.55 -0.62 12.57
C PHE A 84 6.24 0.13 13.88
N VAL A 85 5.28 1.04 13.82
CA VAL A 85 4.72 1.77 14.97
C VAL A 85 3.28 1.32 15.14
N VAL A 86 2.94 0.80 16.32
CA VAL A 86 1.63 0.20 16.60
C VAL A 86 0.91 1.06 17.62
N ASP A 87 -0.30 1.50 17.26
CA ASP A 87 -1.23 2.15 18.16
C ASP A 87 -2.46 1.24 18.38
N PRO A 88 -2.48 0.48 19.50
CA PRO A 88 -3.60 -0.41 19.79
C PRO A 88 -4.88 0.35 20.16
N LEU A 89 -4.82 1.61 20.62
CA LEU A 89 -6.02 2.34 21.05
C LEU A 89 -6.96 2.64 19.89
N VAL A 90 -6.40 2.80 18.69
CA VAL A 90 -7.15 3.07 17.46
C VAL A 90 -6.98 1.97 16.41
N SER A 91 -6.42 0.81 16.79
CA SER A 91 -6.16 -0.33 15.91
C SER A 91 -5.38 0.04 14.64
N LYS A 92 -4.31 0.85 14.77
CA LYS A 92 -3.48 1.28 13.63
C LYS A 92 -2.05 0.80 13.72
N VAL A 93 -1.46 0.55 12.55
CA VAL A 93 -0.03 0.32 12.38
C VAL A 93 0.49 1.23 11.27
N SER A 94 1.47 2.06 11.60
CA SER A 94 2.28 2.78 10.61
C SER A 94 3.56 2.00 10.33
N VAL A 95 3.97 1.94 9.07
CA VAL A 95 5.17 1.19 8.67
C VAL A 95 5.91 1.95 7.57
N ARG A 96 7.25 1.90 7.63
CA ARG A 96 8.12 2.41 6.55
C ARG A 96 8.40 1.29 5.56
N GLY A 97 8.19 1.57 4.29
CA GLY A 97 8.54 0.69 3.19
C GLY A 97 9.65 1.29 2.33
N GLU A 98 10.42 0.41 1.70
CA GLU A 98 11.44 0.77 0.72
C GLU A 98 11.40 -0.24 -0.40
N ALA A 99 11.49 0.21 -1.64
CA ALA A 99 11.60 -0.67 -2.80
C ALA A 99 12.21 0.12 -3.97
N LYS A 100 12.70 -0.59 -4.97
CA LYS A 100 12.94 0.02 -6.28
C LYS A 100 11.69 -0.17 -7.12
N PHE A 101 11.04 0.92 -7.50
CA PHE A 101 9.88 0.90 -8.39
C PHE A 101 10.32 1.17 -9.83
N THR A 102 9.56 0.62 -10.77
CA THR A 102 9.73 0.85 -12.20
C THR A 102 8.37 1.18 -12.81
N TRP A 103 8.28 2.31 -13.50
CA TRP A 103 7.11 2.62 -14.32
C TRP A 103 7.10 1.71 -15.55
N THR A 104 6.03 0.94 -15.73
CA THR A 104 5.98 -0.15 -16.71
C THR A 104 6.13 0.32 -18.15
N GLU A 105 5.47 1.43 -18.50
CA GLU A 105 5.44 1.95 -19.87
C GLU A 105 6.79 2.51 -20.34
N THR A 106 7.50 3.22 -19.47
CA THR A 106 8.75 3.92 -19.82
C THR A 106 10.00 3.13 -19.41
N GLY A 107 9.85 2.15 -18.53
CA GLY A 107 10.95 1.39 -17.92
C GLY A 107 11.80 2.20 -16.93
N GLN A 108 11.46 3.47 -16.66
CA GLN A 108 12.21 4.29 -15.71
C GLN A 108 11.98 3.83 -14.28
N SER A 109 13.06 3.78 -13.51
CA SER A 109 13.05 3.22 -12.15
C SER A 109 13.68 4.17 -11.15
N TRP A 110 13.18 4.15 -9.91
CA TRP A 110 13.72 4.92 -8.80
C TRP A 110 13.70 4.10 -7.50
N ASP A 111 14.59 4.44 -6.59
CA ASP A 111 14.55 3.95 -5.22
C ASP A 111 13.54 4.81 -4.44
N GLU A 112 12.54 4.16 -3.87
CA GLU A 112 11.43 4.79 -3.15
C GLU A 112 11.55 4.52 -1.66
N VAL A 113 11.15 5.53 -0.86
CA VAL A 113 10.85 5.37 0.56
C VAL A 113 9.44 5.87 0.80
N PHE A 114 8.56 4.96 1.19
CA PHE A 114 7.14 5.25 1.39
C PHE A 114 6.71 4.85 2.80
N THR A 115 5.49 5.24 3.18
CA THR A 115 4.87 4.77 4.42
C THR A 115 3.46 4.29 4.18
N TYR A 116 3.08 3.22 4.88
CA TYR A 116 1.69 2.81 5.01
C TYR A 116 1.15 3.24 6.37
N VAL A 117 -0.12 3.61 6.40
CA VAL A 117 -0.95 3.62 7.60
C VAL A 117 -2.04 2.58 7.40
N LEU A 118 -2.04 1.56 8.25
CA LEU A 118 -2.95 0.42 8.21
C LEU A 118 -3.89 0.51 9.40
N GLU A 119 -5.19 0.63 9.16
CA GLU A 119 -6.23 0.47 10.18
C GLU A 119 -6.82 -0.94 10.09
N PHE A 120 -7.05 -1.58 11.23
CA PHE A 120 -7.50 -2.97 11.31
C PHE A 120 -8.92 -3.08 11.88
N ASP A 121 -9.67 -4.04 11.37
CA ASP A 121 -10.94 -4.46 11.98
C ASP A 121 -10.73 -5.37 13.21
N GLU A 122 -11.84 -5.79 13.82
CA GLU A 122 -11.83 -6.64 15.02
C GLU A 122 -11.20 -8.02 14.79
N GLN A 123 -11.07 -8.46 13.54
CA GLN A 123 -10.45 -9.72 13.15
C GLN A 123 -8.99 -9.52 12.69
N ALA A 124 -8.40 -8.35 12.98
CA ALA A 124 -7.05 -7.97 12.57
C ALA A 124 -6.84 -8.05 11.05
N ARG A 125 -7.87 -7.71 10.27
CA ARG A 125 -7.77 -7.54 8.82
C ARG A 125 -7.66 -6.07 8.46
N VAL A 126 -6.90 -5.75 7.42
CA VAL A 126 -6.70 -4.37 6.96
C VAL A 126 -8.03 -3.82 6.44
N LYS A 127 -8.57 -2.83 7.15
CA LYS A 127 -9.79 -2.12 6.83
C LYS A 127 -9.51 -0.81 6.08
N VAL A 128 -8.48 -0.08 6.50
CA VAL A 128 -8.03 1.13 5.80
C VAL A 128 -6.56 0.96 5.47
N TYR A 129 -6.23 1.16 4.19
CA TYR A 129 -4.89 1.09 3.63
C TYR A 129 -4.57 2.44 3.01
N GLU A 130 -3.75 3.23 3.70
CA GLU A 130 -3.29 4.52 3.21
C GLU A 130 -1.80 4.50 2.90
N VAL A 131 -1.40 5.18 1.84
CA VAL A 131 -0.01 5.23 1.37
C VAL A 131 0.43 6.67 1.10
N TRP A 132 1.64 7.00 1.54
CA TRP A 132 2.36 8.22 1.13
C TRP A 132 3.72 7.81 0.54
N ALA A 133 4.00 8.28 -0.67
CA ALA A 133 5.19 7.96 -1.46
C ALA A 133 5.65 9.18 -2.29
N ASP A 134 6.78 9.07 -2.98
CA ASP A 134 7.31 10.09 -3.89
C ASP A 134 6.53 10.16 -5.21
N SER A 135 5.39 10.83 -5.16
CA SER A 135 4.57 11.11 -6.34
C SER A 135 5.29 11.94 -7.42
N GLY A 136 6.36 12.66 -7.07
CA GLY A 136 7.18 13.42 -8.01
C GLY A 136 8.05 12.50 -8.86
N ALA A 137 8.74 11.55 -8.23
CA ALA A 137 9.50 10.51 -8.91
C ALA A 137 8.60 9.67 -9.82
N ALA A 138 7.43 9.24 -9.32
CA ALA A 138 6.45 8.49 -10.12
C ALA A 138 5.97 9.29 -11.35
N TYR A 139 5.70 10.59 -11.19
CA TYR A 139 5.31 11.46 -12.32
C TYR A 139 6.40 11.60 -13.37
N LEU A 140 7.63 11.89 -12.96
CA LEU A 140 8.77 12.02 -13.87
C LEU A 140 9.05 10.69 -14.59
N ALA A 141 9.02 9.57 -13.86
CA ALA A 141 9.18 8.23 -14.42
C ALA A 141 8.10 7.93 -15.48
N ARG A 142 6.83 8.24 -15.18
CA ARG A 142 5.71 8.13 -16.12
C ARG A 142 5.91 8.97 -17.38
N LYS A 143 6.53 10.14 -17.27
CA LYS A 143 6.81 11.05 -18.39
C LYS A 143 8.07 10.69 -19.17
N GLY A 144 8.87 9.73 -18.71
CA GLY A 144 10.17 9.45 -19.31
C GLY A 144 11.21 10.53 -18.98
N GLN A 145 11.01 11.29 -17.90
CA GLN A 145 11.79 12.47 -17.52
C GLN A 145 12.56 12.26 -16.20
N LEU A 146 12.58 11.04 -15.66
CA LEU A 146 13.35 10.75 -14.46
C LEU A 146 14.85 10.77 -14.78
N GLY A 147 15.58 11.72 -14.19
CA GLY A 147 17.03 11.88 -14.38
C GLY A 147 17.46 12.68 -15.61
N SER A 148 16.52 13.38 -16.28
CA SER A 148 16.81 14.37 -17.33
C SER A 148 17.28 15.71 -16.77
#